data_AF-A0A4Q3WFC3-F1
#
_entry.id   AF-A0A4Q3WFC3-F1
#
_cell.length_a   1.000
_cell.length_b   1.000
_cell.length_c   1.000
_cell.angle_alpha   90.00
_cell.angle_beta   90.00
_cell.angle_gamma   90.00
#
_symmetry.space_group_name_H-M   'P 1'
#
loop_
_entity.id
_entity.type
_entity.pdbx_description
1 polymer ?
#
loop_
_entity_poly.entity_id
_entity_poly.type
_entity_poly.pdbx_seq_one_letter_code
_entity_poly.pdbx_strand_id
1 'polypeptide(L)'
;LLPQLRFGDWESRSGALFNGTGSFGNGAAMRSAPIGAYFADSPSDAARRAANASKVTHSHPEGVAGGVAIAMAACFAADTAINGAELIERVIPFVSEGEVRKGLLKAQQMSNATVTEAADALGTGNAVSAQDTVPFCLWCASRNLDNYEEALWETVSGLGDRDTTCAIVGGIVAARTGVVGIPNEWLQNREPLK
;
A
#
# COMPACT_ATOMS: atom_id res chain seq x y z
N LEU A 1 7.14 19.50 12.49
CA LEU A 1 6.69 18.19 12.99
C LEU A 1 7.82 17.16 13.07
N LEU A 2 8.50 16.82 11.97
CA LEU A 2 9.58 15.80 11.94
C LEU A 2 10.71 16.01 12.98
N PRO A 3 11.25 17.23 13.19
CA PRO A 3 12.24 17.45 14.25
C PRO A 3 11.70 17.21 15.66
N GLN A 4 10.40 17.43 15.88
CA GLN A 4 9.73 17.26 17.17
C GLN A 4 9.36 15.81 17.46
N LEU A 5 9.09 15.00 16.43
CA LEU A 5 8.90 13.55 16.54
C LEU A 5 10.22 12.83 16.83
N ARG A 6 11.34 13.32 16.29
CA ARG A 6 12.66 12.69 16.43
C ARG A 6 13.23 12.73 17.86
N PHE A 7 12.86 13.73 18.65
CA PHE A 7 13.46 13.99 19.97
C PHE A 7 12.42 14.09 21.11
N GLY A 8 11.16 13.73 20.87
CA GLY A 8 10.07 13.79 21.85
C GLY A 8 9.22 12.52 21.87
N ASP A 9 8.23 12.48 22.77
CA ASP A 9 7.22 11.42 22.78
C ASP A 9 6.36 11.50 21.49
N TRP A 10 6.68 10.64 20.53
CA TRP A 10 6.04 10.64 19.23
C TRP A 10 4.61 10.10 19.29
N GLU A 11 4.29 9.25 20.27
CA GLU A 11 2.98 8.60 20.40
C GLU A 11 1.90 9.63 20.72
N SER A 12 2.12 10.44 21.77
CA SER A 12 1.19 11.53 22.11
C SER A 12 1.10 12.58 21.01
N ARG A 13 2.22 12.89 20.34
CA ARG A 13 2.27 13.94 19.31
C ARG A 13 1.62 13.55 18.00
N SER A 14 1.81 12.32 17.53
CA SER A 14 1.10 11.83 16.34
C SER A 14 -0.40 11.75 16.62
N GLY A 15 -0.79 11.25 17.81
CA GLY A 15 -2.17 11.20 18.24
C GLY A 15 -2.84 12.58 18.30
N ALA A 16 -2.13 13.61 18.76
CA ALA A 16 -2.65 14.97 18.90
C ALA A 16 -2.94 15.70 17.58
N LEU A 17 -2.42 15.20 16.44
CA LEU A 17 -2.71 15.78 15.13
C LEU A 17 -4.19 15.64 14.77
N PHE A 18 -4.69 16.53 13.91
CA PHE A 18 -6.09 16.52 13.43
C PHE A 18 -7.10 16.48 14.59
N ASN A 19 -6.93 17.39 15.55
CA ASN A 19 -7.78 17.52 16.74
C ASN A 19 -7.80 16.24 17.61
N GLY A 20 -6.69 15.51 17.69
CA GLY A 20 -6.58 14.32 18.54
C GLY A 20 -7.00 13.01 17.87
N THR A 21 -7.32 13.02 16.57
CA THR A 21 -7.74 11.81 15.85
C THR A 21 -6.58 11.12 15.11
N GLY A 22 -5.46 11.82 14.90
CA GLY A 22 -4.34 11.34 14.09
C GLY A 22 -4.62 11.43 12.58
N SER A 23 -3.59 11.19 11.76
CA SER A 23 -3.74 11.22 10.29
C SER A 23 -4.26 9.88 9.74
N PHE A 24 -5.30 9.93 8.91
CA PHE A 24 -5.76 8.81 8.08
C PHE A 24 -5.15 8.81 6.66
N GLY A 25 -4.15 9.67 6.42
CA GLY A 25 -3.55 9.83 5.09
C GLY A 25 -2.94 8.55 4.52
N ASN A 26 -2.77 8.52 3.20
CA ASN A 26 -2.13 7.39 2.51
C ASN A 26 -0.60 7.32 2.72
N GLY A 27 0.00 8.28 3.41
CA GLY A 27 1.45 8.35 3.60
C GLY A 27 2.04 7.15 4.36
N ALA A 28 1.29 6.50 5.25
CA ALA A 28 1.74 5.23 5.86
C ALA A 28 1.78 4.09 4.83
N ALA A 29 0.75 3.98 3.98
CA ALA A 29 0.65 2.98 2.93
C ALA A 29 1.81 3.10 1.91
N MET A 30 2.11 4.32 1.46
CA MET A 30 3.10 4.58 0.39
C MET A 30 4.53 4.10 0.66
N ARG A 31 4.85 3.78 1.92
CA ARG A 31 6.20 3.38 2.36
C ARG A 31 6.24 2.04 3.09
N SER A 32 5.14 1.28 3.08
CA SER A 32 5.03 0.06 3.89
C SER A 32 5.43 -1.22 3.16
N ALA A 33 5.50 -1.22 1.82
CA ALA A 33 5.89 -2.39 1.04
C ALA A 33 7.27 -2.99 1.44
N PRO A 34 8.33 -2.18 1.70
CA PRO A 34 9.61 -2.73 2.15
C PRO A 34 9.53 -3.51 3.48
N ILE A 35 8.62 -3.15 4.38
CA ILE A 35 8.41 -3.87 5.64
C ILE A 35 7.88 -5.27 5.33
N GLY A 36 6.89 -5.36 4.44
CA GLY A 36 6.32 -6.62 3.97
C GLY A 36 7.34 -7.53 3.32
N ALA A 37 8.08 -7.00 2.35
CA ALA A 37 9.11 -7.75 1.65
C ALA A 37 10.23 -8.25 2.58
N TYR A 38 10.62 -7.46 3.58
CA TYR A 38 11.67 -7.86 4.54
C TYR A 38 11.21 -8.98 5.49
N PHE A 39 9.96 -8.96 5.94
CA PHE A 39 9.37 -9.96 6.83
C PHE A 39 8.49 -10.98 6.08
N ALA A 40 8.83 -11.30 4.83
CA ALA A 40 8.03 -12.18 3.97
C ALA A 40 7.84 -13.60 4.55
N ASP A 41 8.76 -14.04 5.39
CA ASP A 41 8.76 -15.32 6.12
C ASP A 41 7.93 -15.30 7.42
N SER A 42 7.47 -14.12 7.85
CA SER A 42 6.72 -13.93 9.09
C SER A 42 5.60 -12.90 8.92
N PRO A 43 4.43 -13.30 8.35
CA PRO A 43 3.30 -12.41 8.12
C PRO A 43 2.78 -11.69 9.38
N SER A 44 2.84 -12.37 10.54
CA SER A 44 2.46 -11.77 11.83
C SER A 44 3.42 -10.65 12.25
N ASP A 45 4.72 -10.80 12.00
CA ASP A 45 5.71 -9.76 12.24
C ASP A 45 5.59 -8.62 11.25
N ALA A 46 5.37 -8.92 9.97
CA ALA A 46 5.12 -7.91 8.93
C ALA A 46 3.97 -6.98 9.35
N ALA A 47 2.81 -7.54 9.72
CA ALA A 47 1.65 -6.78 10.17
C ALA A 47 1.96 -5.92 11.42
N ARG A 48 2.59 -6.52 12.44
CA ARG A 48 2.94 -5.83 13.68
C ARG A 48 3.90 -4.66 13.44
N ARG A 49 4.93 -4.88 12.63
CA ARG A 49 5.96 -3.87 12.30
C ARG A 49 5.36 -2.74 11.47
N ALA A 50 4.52 -3.06 10.49
CA ALA A 50 3.80 -2.07 9.69
C ALA A 50 2.87 -1.21 10.54
N ALA A 51 2.12 -1.82 11.47
CA ALA A 51 1.25 -1.08 12.38
C ALA A 51 2.05 -0.10 13.25
N ASN A 52 3.16 -0.55 13.83
CA ASN A 52 4.03 0.28 14.66
C ASN A 52 4.67 1.42 13.85
N ALA A 53 5.18 1.15 12.65
CA ALA A 53 5.77 2.16 11.78
C ALA A 53 4.73 3.20 11.31
N SER A 54 3.49 2.77 11.07
CA SER A 54 2.40 3.66 10.66
C SER A 54 2.03 4.65 11.76
N LYS A 55 1.88 4.16 13.00
CA LYS A 55 1.51 4.97 14.18
C LYS A 55 2.42 6.17 14.42
N VAL A 56 3.67 6.12 13.96
CA VAL A 56 4.65 7.23 14.12
C VAL A 56 4.17 8.54 13.50
N THR A 57 3.36 8.48 12.44
CA THR A 57 2.90 9.68 11.72
C THR A 57 1.42 9.64 11.32
N HIS A 58 0.83 8.44 11.28
CA HIS A 58 -0.55 8.18 10.85
C HIS A 58 -1.22 7.28 11.90
N SER A 59 -1.41 7.84 13.09
CA SER A 59 -1.98 7.12 14.24
C SER A 59 -3.49 6.88 14.15
N HIS A 60 -4.18 7.43 13.14
CA HIS A 60 -5.59 7.12 12.90
C HIS A 60 -5.75 5.65 12.47
N PRO A 61 -6.78 4.92 12.94
CA PRO A 61 -7.00 3.52 12.57
C PRO A 61 -6.96 3.23 11.07
N GLU A 62 -7.62 4.05 10.24
CA GLU A 62 -7.57 3.93 8.77
C GLU A 62 -6.15 4.09 8.19
N GLY A 63 -5.35 5.02 8.72
CA GLY A 63 -3.96 5.21 8.27
C GLY A 63 -3.08 4.01 8.61
N VAL A 64 -3.27 3.46 9.82
CA VAL A 64 -2.60 2.21 10.25
C VAL A 64 -3.07 1.02 9.40
N ALA A 65 -4.38 0.89 9.17
CA ALA A 65 -4.96 -0.16 8.35
C ALA A 65 -4.39 -0.14 6.93
N GLY A 66 -4.24 1.04 6.33
CA GLY A 66 -3.60 1.20 5.02
C GLY A 66 -2.14 0.76 5.01
N GLY A 67 -1.35 1.16 6.00
CA GLY A 67 0.04 0.73 6.13
C GLY A 67 0.18 -0.79 6.27
N VAL A 68 -0.65 -1.40 7.13
CA VAL A 68 -0.70 -2.86 7.30
C VAL A 68 -1.11 -3.55 6.00
N ALA A 69 -2.15 -3.08 5.31
CA ALA A 69 -2.61 -3.68 4.06
C ALA A 69 -1.50 -3.75 3.00
N ILE A 70 -0.74 -2.67 2.80
CA ILE A 70 0.36 -2.64 1.82
C ILE A 70 1.52 -3.54 2.23
N ALA A 71 1.91 -3.53 3.51
CA ALA A 71 2.95 -4.43 4.00
C ALA A 71 2.55 -5.90 3.82
N MET A 72 1.31 -6.25 4.13
CA MET A 72 0.83 -7.63 3.94
C MET A 72 0.76 -8.01 2.47
N ALA A 73 0.35 -7.10 1.59
CA ALA A 73 0.35 -7.34 0.15
C ALA A 73 1.78 -7.64 -0.35
N ALA A 74 2.78 -6.84 0.03
CA ALA A 74 4.17 -7.11 -0.35
C ALA A 74 4.73 -8.39 0.27
N CYS A 75 4.38 -8.70 1.52
CA CYS A 75 4.74 -9.95 2.20
C CYS A 75 4.22 -11.18 1.44
N PHE A 76 2.95 -11.18 1.06
CA PHE A 76 2.34 -12.29 0.34
C PHE A 76 2.77 -12.35 -1.13
N ALA A 77 2.98 -11.20 -1.78
CA ALA A 77 3.49 -11.14 -3.15
C ALA A 77 4.85 -11.84 -3.31
N ALA A 78 5.68 -11.89 -2.27
CA ALA A 78 6.95 -12.60 -2.31
C ALA A 78 6.82 -14.13 -2.44
N ASP A 79 5.66 -14.70 -2.11
CA ASP A 79 5.38 -16.13 -2.31
C ASP A 79 4.98 -16.39 -3.77
N THR A 80 5.82 -17.11 -4.52
CA THR A 80 5.54 -17.45 -5.91
C THR A 80 4.34 -18.39 -6.11
N ALA A 81 3.89 -19.05 -5.04
CA ALA A 81 2.78 -20.01 -5.10
C ALA A 81 1.39 -19.34 -5.14
N ILE A 82 1.27 -18.09 -4.71
CA ILE A 82 0.00 -17.37 -4.78
C ILE A 82 -0.20 -16.73 -6.15
N ASN A 83 -1.46 -16.64 -6.56
CA ASN A 83 -1.86 -15.82 -7.69
C ASN A 83 -2.43 -14.47 -7.23
N GLY A 84 -2.68 -13.61 -8.21
CA GLY A 84 -3.26 -12.28 -8.01
C GLY A 84 -4.57 -12.25 -7.22
N ALA A 85 -5.51 -13.13 -7.54
CA ALA A 85 -6.83 -13.16 -6.88
C ALA A 85 -6.72 -13.51 -5.39
N GLU A 86 -5.78 -14.38 -5.02
CA GLU A 86 -5.50 -14.76 -3.64
C GLU A 86 -4.86 -13.62 -2.83
N LEU A 87 -4.20 -12.66 -3.49
CA LEU A 87 -3.46 -11.59 -2.81
C LEU A 87 -4.37 -10.78 -1.87
N ILE A 88 -5.49 -10.27 -2.40
CA ILE A 88 -6.43 -9.44 -1.64
C ILE A 88 -7.09 -10.27 -0.54
N GLU A 89 -7.48 -11.52 -0.85
CA GLU A 89 -8.09 -12.45 0.10
C GLU A 89 -7.20 -12.66 1.33
N ARG A 90 -5.89 -12.87 1.12
CA ARG A 90 -4.93 -13.09 2.22
C ARG A 90 -4.62 -11.83 3.02
N VAL A 91 -4.73 -10.64 2.42
CA VAL A 91 -4.52 -9.36 3.12
C VAL A 91 -5.66 -9.03 4.07
N ILE A 92 -6.91 -9.22 3.65
CA ILE A 92 -8.11 -8.80 4.40
C ILE A 92 -8.11 -9.21 5.89
N PRO A 93 -7.74 -10.45 6.28
CA PRO A 93 -7.71 -10.87 7.68
C PRO A 93 -6.79 -10.06 8.60
N PHE A 94 -5.77 -9.38 8.05
CA PHE A 94 -4.81 -8.58 8.82
C PHE A 94 -5.23 -7.11 8.96
N VAL A 95 -6.23 -6.68 8.19
CA VAL A 95 -6.71 -5.30 8.18
C VAL A 95 -7.86 -5.17 9.18
N SER A 96 -7.76 -4.18 10.07
CA SER A 96 -8.83 -3.88 11.03
C SER A 96 -10.13 -3.49 10.33
N GLU A 97 -11.27 -3.71 10.99
CA GLU A 97 -12.56 -3.20 10.51
C GLU A 97 -12.49 -1.68 10.27
N GLY A 98 -13.04 -1.23 9.13
CA GLY A 98 -12.89 0.14 8.67
C GLY A 98 -13.18 0.32 7.18
N GLU A 99 -13.02 1.54 6.68
CA GLU A 99 -13.27 1.89 5.27
C GLU A 99 -12.23 1.27 4.34
N VAL A 100 -10.95 1.22 4.74
CA VAL A 100 -9.91 0.49 3.99
C VAL A 100 -10.33 -0.97 3.76
N ARG A 101 -10.77 -1.68 4.81
CA ARG A 101 -11.17 -3.09 4.69
C ARG A 101 -12.41 -3.27 3.81
N LYS A 102 -13.41 -2.38 3.93
CA LYS A 102 -14.59 -2.39 3.03
C LYS A 102 -14.18 -2.19 1.58
N GLY A 103 -13.26 -1.27 1.32
CA GLY A 103 -12.69 -1.05 0.00
C GLY A 103 -11.99 -2.30 -0.54
N LEU A 104 -11.21 -3.01 0.28
CA LEU A 104 -10.57 -4.27 -0.13
C LEU A 104 -11.58 -5.37 -0.46
N LEU A 105 -12.64 -5.52 0.34
CA LEU A 105 -13.73 -6.43 0.05
C LEU A 105 -14.40 -6.10 -1.30
N LYS A 106 -14.59 -4.81 -1.59
CA LYS A 106 -15.11 -4.35 -2.88
C LYS A 106 -14.14 -4.66 -4.03
N ALA A 107 -12.85 -4.35 -3.86
CA ALA A 107 -11.80 -4.61 -4.84
C ALA A 107 -11.73 -6.10 -5.24
N GLN A 108 -11.88 -7.00 -4.26
CA GLN A 108 -11.91 -8.45 -4.51
C GLN A 108 -13.02 -8.88 -5.47
N GLN A 109 -14.15 -8.15 -5.50
CA GLN A 109 -15.29 -8.45 -6.37
C GLN A 109 -15.19 -7.80 -7.76
N MET A 110 -14.10 -7.07 -8.03
CA MET A 110 -13.94 -6.27 -9.26
C MET A 110 -12.90 -6.85 -10.22
N SER A 111 -12.66 -8.16 -10.21
CA SER A 111 -11.62 -8.79 -11.04
C SER A 111 -11.75 -8.50 -12.54
N ASN A 112 -12.99 -8.33 -13.02
CA ASN A 112 -13.32 -8.07 -14.44
C ASN A 112 -13.58 -6.58 -14.75
N ALA A 113 -13.41 -5.68 -13.78
CA ALA A 113 -13.62 -4.26 -13.99
C ALA A 113 -12.54 -3.67 -14.90
N THR A 114 -12.90 -2.62 -15.64
CA THR A 114 -11.93 -1.74 -16.28
C THR A 114 -11.22 -0.87 -15.25
N VAL A 115 -10.05 -0.32 -15.60
CA VAL A 115 -9.33 0.61 -14.71
C VAL A 115 -10.19 1.83 -14.32
N THR A 116 -11.00 2.35 -15.23
CA THR A 116 -11.91 3.47 -14.96
C THR A 116 -12.99 3.10 -13.95
N GLU A 117 -13.63 1.94 -14.12
CA GLU A 117 -14.64 1.47 -13.16
C GLU A 117 -14.03 1.21 -11.77
N ALA A 118 -12.82 0.64 -11.72
CA ALA A 118 -12.09 0.44 -10.48
C ALA A 118 -11.72 1.78 -9.83
N ALA A 119 -11.22 2.75 -10.59
CA ALA A 119 -10.87 4.08 -10.12
C ALA A 119 -12.08 4.80 -9.50
N ASP A 120 -13.22 4.81 -10.20
CA ASP A 120 -14.46 5.42 -9.71
C ASP A 120 -14.99 4.75 -8.45
N ALA A 121 -14.80 3.43 -8.34
CA ALA A 121 -15.35 2.62 -7.27
C ALA A 121 -14.48 2.56 -6.00
N LEU A 122 -13.15 2.62 -6.15
CA LEU A 122 -12.16 2.32 -5.11
C LEU A 122 -11.36 3.55 -4.67
N GLY A 123 -11.40 4.63 -5.44
CA GLY A 123 -10.62 5.84 -5.21
C GLY A 123 -9.19 5.74 -5.74
N THR A 124 -8.64 6.86 -6.20
CA THR A 124 -7.29 6.92 -6.81
C THR A 124 -6.34 7.86 -6.06
N GLY A 125 -6.61 8.07 -4.77
CA GLY A 125 -5.81 8.88 -3.85
C GLY A 125 -6.03 10.38 -3.95
N ASN A 126 -7.03 10.85 -4.71
CA ASN A 126 -7.39 12.27 -4.80
C ASN A 126 -7.73 12.88 -3.43
N ALA A 127 -8.28 12.10 -2.51
CA ALA A 127 -8.58 12.52 -1.15
C ALA A 127 -7.37 12.41 -0.20
N VAL A 128 -6.20 11.98 -0.71
CA VAL A 128 -4.95 11.78 0.04
C VAL A 128 -5.18 10.93 1.29
N SER A 129 -6.06 9.93 1.20
CA SER A 129 -6.51 9.11 2.32
C SER A 129 -6.24 7.63 2.05
N ALA A 130 -6.00 6.86 3.12
CA ALA A 130 -5.76 5.43 2.99
C ALA A 130 -6.93 4.71 2.29
N GLN A 131 -8.17 5.03 2.68
CA GLN A 131 -9.38 4.42 2.12
C GLN A 131 -9.65 4.78 0.65
N ASP A 132 -9.18 5.93 0.19
CA ASP A 132 -9.27 6.36 -1.22
C ASP A 132 -8.08 5.93 -2.06
N THR A 133 -7.08 5.24 -1.50
CA THR A 133 -5.83 4.89 -2.21
C THR A 133 -5.57 3.38 -2.23
N VAL A 134 -5.64 2.77 -1.05
CA VAL A 134 -5.20 1.39 -0.81
C VAL A 134 -6.01 0.36 -1.58
N PRO A 135 -7.36 0.44 -1.64
CA PRO A 135 -8.15 -0.54 -2.37
C PRO A 135 -7.82 -0.61 -3.86
N PHE A 136 -7.69 0.54 -4.52
CA PHE A 136 -7.31 0.61 -5.94
C PHE A 136 -5.90 0.08 -6.18
N CYS A 137 -4.93 0.41 -5.32
CA CYS A 137 -3.57 -0.11 -5.45
C CYS A 137 -3.52 -1.64 -5.35
N LEU A 138 -4.23 -2.23 -4.37
CA LEU A 138 -4.28 -3.69 -4.24
C LEU A 138 -5.00 -4.34 -5.42
N TRP A 139 -6.02 -3.68 -5.97
CA TRP A 139 -6.69 -4.13 -7.20
C TRP A 139 -5.71 -4.16 -8.39
N CYS A 140 -4.99 -3.07 -8.68
CA CYS A 140 -3.99 -3.03 -9.75
C CYS A 140 -2.87 -4.07 -9.56
N ALA A 141 -2.31 -4.16 -8.34
CA ALA A 141 -1.26 -5.12 -8.03
C ALA A 141 -1.74 -6.58 -8.18
N SER A 142 -2.97 -6.88 -7.79
CA SER A 142 -3.55 -8.23 -7.93
C SER A 142 -3.67 -8.65 -9.40
N ARG A 143 -3.89 -7.73 -10.33
CA ARG A 143 -4.08 -8.06 -11.74
C ARG A 143 -2.76 -8.29 -12.48
N ASN A 144 -1.69 -7.65 -12.01
CA ASN A 144 -0.40 -7.59 -12.69
C ASN A 144 0.75 -8.05 -11.79
N LEU A 145 0.48 -8.99 -10.88
CA LEU A 145 1.43 -9.38 -9.82
C LEU A 145 2.78 -9.87 -10.35
N ASP A 146 2.79 -10.49 -11.54
CA ASP A 146 3.99 -11.03 -12.19
C ASP A 146 4.60 -10.10 -13.25
N ASN A 147 4.02 -8.90 -13.48
CA ASN A 147 4.47 -7.98 -14.52
C ASN A 147 4.53 -6.54 -13.98
N TYR A 148 5.73 -6.10 -13.62
CA TYR A 148 5.98 -4.77 -13.05
C TYR A 148 5.59 -3.63 -14.00
N GLU A 149 5.91 -3.76 -15.29
CA GLU A 149 5.64 -2.72 -16.27
C GLU A 149 4.14 -2.53 -16.50
N GLU A 150 3.42 -3.62 -16.72
CA GLU A 150 1.96 -3.56 -16.90
C GLU A 150 1.26 -3.07 -15.62
N ALA A 151 1.75 -3.47 -14.44
CA ALA A 151 1.21 -3.00 -13.17
C ALA A 151 1.31 -1.48 -13.04
N LEU A 152 2.45 -0.87 -13.42
CA LEU A 152 2.60 0.59 -13.37
C LEU A 152 1.75 1.29 -14.43
N TRP A 153 1.68 0.75 -15.66
CA TRP A 153 0.86 1.35 -16.72
C TRP A 153 -0.64 1.29 -16.40
N GLU A 154 -1.14 0.18 -15.86
CA GLU A 154 -2.54 0.07 -15.41
C GLU A 154 -2.80 1.07 -14.27
N THR A 155 -1.91 1.14 -13.29
CA THR A 155 -2.05 2.05 -12.13
C THR A 155 -2.08 3.51 -12.56
N VAL A 156 -1.12 3.97 -13.36
CA VAL A 156 -1.03 5.38 -13.77
C VAL A 156 -2.21 5.82 -14.64
N SER A 157 -2.81 4.87 -15.38
CA SER A 157 -3.99 5.09 -16.21
C SER A 157 -5.25 5.38 -15.38
N GLY A 158 -5.29 4.97 -14.11
CA GLY A 158 -6.35 5.36 -13.16
C GLY A 158 -6.32 6.83 -12.74
N LEU A 159 -5.27 7.57 -13.10
CA LEU A 159 -5.07 8.98 -12.75
C LEU A 159 -5.03 9.20 -11.21
N GLY A 160 -5.36 10.41 -10.75
CA GLY A 160 -5.32 10.75 -9.32
C GLY A 160 -3.91 11.01 -8.77
N ASP A 161 -3.65 10.49 -7.58
CA ASP A 161 -2.37 10.56 -6.85
C ASP A 161 -1.39 9.52 -7.43
N ARG A 162 -0.94 9.80 -8.67
CA ARG A 162 -0.19 8.86 -9.51
C ARG A 162 1.13 8.44 -8.90
N ASP A 163 1.86 9.38 -8.29
CA ASP A 163 3.13 9.10 -7.64
C ASP A 163 2.95 8.15 -6.46
N THR A 164 1.97 8.42 -5.59
CA THR A 164 1.71 7.55 -4.43
C THR A 164 1.20 6.16 -4.85
N THR A 165 0.22 6.12 -5.75
CA THR A 165 -0.36 4.85 -6.20
C THR A 165 0.66 3.98 -6.93
N CYS A 166 1.47 4.55 -7.84
CA CYS A 166 2.53 3.81 -8.52
C CYS A 166 3.64 3.38 -7.56
N ALA A 167 3.99 4.19 -6.55
CA ALA A 167 4.97 3.79 -5.53
C ALA A 167 4.48 2.59 -4.71
N ILE A 168 3.19 2.56 -4.35
CA ILE A 168 2.57 1.44 -3.62
C ILE A 168 2.58 0.18 -4.49
N VAL A 169 2.03 0.26 -5.72
CA VAL A 169 1.88 -0.90 -6.61
C VAL A 169 3.25 -1.43 -7.01
N GLY A 170 4.19 -0.55 -7.39
CA GLY A 170 5.55 -0.94 -7.71
C GLY A 170 6.24 -1.64 -6.54
N GLY A 171 6.06 -1.15 -5.31
CA GLY A 171 6.61 -1.79 -4.11
C GLY A 171 6.08 -3.19 -3.86
N ILE A 172 4.77 -3.43 -4.09
CA ILE A 172 4.15 -4.75 -3.95
C ILE A 172 4.63 -5.69 -5.05
N VAL A 173 4.56 -5.27 -6.31
CA VAL A 173 4.89 -6.11 -7.46
C VAL A 173 6.38 -6.42 -7.53
N ALA A 174 7.26 -5.48 -7.15
CA ALA A 174 8.69 -5.75 -7.05
C ALA A 174 9.05 -6.79 -5.98
N ALA A 175 8.21 -7.00 -4.96
CA ALA A 175 8.41 -8.08 -4.00
C ALA A 175 8.22 -9.47 -4.66
N ARG A 176 7.37 -9.55 -5.71
CA ARG A 176 7.15 -10.75 -6.52
C ARG A 176 8.21 -10.93 -7.59
N THR A 177 8.43 -9.90 -8.40
CA THR A 177 9.26 -10.00 -9.61
C THR A 177 10.75 -9.81 -9.33
N GLY A 178 11.08 -9.26 -8.15
CA GLY A 178 12.42 -8.81 -7.82
C GLY A 178 12.85 -7.61 -8.68
N VAL A 179 14.03 -7.08 -8.39
CA VAL A 179 14.61 -5.97 -9.18
C VAL A 179 14.83 -6.35 -10.64
N VAL A 180 15.03 -7.65 -10.92
CA VAL A 180 15.20 -8.19 -12.28
C VAL A 180 13.95 -8.05 -13.15
N GLY A 181 12.77 -7.92 -12.55
CA GLY A 181 11.51 -7.71 -13.26
C GLY A 181 11.23 -6.25 -13.64
N ILE A 182 12.05 -5.30 -13.17
CA ILE A 182 11.89 -3.88 -13.50
C ILE A 182 12.62 -3.58 -14.81
N PRO A 183 11.99 -2.90 -15.79
CA PRO A 183 12.64 -2.53 -17.04
C PRO A 183 13.96 -1.76 -16.81
N ASN A 184 15.04 -2.22 -17.46
CA ASN A 184 16.37 -1.62 -17.30
C ASN A 184 16.38 -0.13 -17.68
N GLU A 185 15.62 0.27 -18.68
CA GLU A 185 15.49 1.68 -19.08
C GLU A 185 14.89 2.51 -17.95
N TRP A 186 13.87 2.02 -17.25
CA TRP A 186 13.28 2.72 -16.10
C TRP A 186 14.26 2.79 -14.93
N LEU A 187 15.04 1.73 -14.72
CA LEU A 187 16.11 1.74 -13.73
C LEU A 187 17.18 2.79 -14.03
N GLN A 188 17.45 3.11 -15.30
CA GLN A 188 18.40 4.14 -15.70
C GLN A 188 17.82 5.56 -15.62
N ASN A 189 16.49 5.69 -15.70
CA ASN A 189 15.76 6.97 -15.66
C ASN A 189 15.14 7.26 -14.29
N ARG A 190 15.88 6.99 -13.21
CA ARG A 190 15.50 7.38 -11.84
C ARG A 190 16.58 8.22 -11.17
N GLU A 191 16.19 8.96 -10.13
CA GLU A 191 17.18 9.60 -9.26
C GLU A 191 18.10 8.54 -8.62
N PRO A 192 19.41 8.81 -8.49
CA PRO A 192 20.32 7.90 -7.80
C PRO A 192 19.88 7.67 -6.35
N LEU A 193 19.92 6.42 -5.89
CA LEU A 193 19.76 6.10 -4.47
C LEU A 193 20.94 6.69 -3.70
N LYS A 194 20.67 7.47 -2.65
CA LYS A 194 21.68 8.07 -1.77
C LYS A 194 21.93 7.23 -0.54
#